data_AF-A0A2N6NKT3-F1
#
_entry.id   AF-A0A2N6NKT3-F1
#
_cell.length_a   1.000
_cell.length_b   1.000
_cell.length_c   1.000
_cell.angle_alpha   90.00
_cell.angle_beta   90.00
_cell.angle_gamma   90.00
#
_symmetry.space_group_name_H-M   'P 1'
#
loop_
_entity.id
_entity.type
_entity.pdbx_description
1 polymer ?
#
loop_
_entity_poly.entity_id
_entity_poly.type
_entity_poly.pdbx_seq_one_letter_code
_entity_poly.pdbx_strand_id
1 'polypeptide(L)'
;MARLIFKAKDRSKTKEVEAHAQAALRFWGVTGDISASVKDSMEQVDKNADVDITLFQEGNLGTFITSTDGAASEKSSLGSASGSFKQVKEWADKFMQQACDHNFAYRPVLEEYNTLPGFPANQRVHDYSIVRLMSNRILREMVKLSELVTVVTRHLEARKGWDAQIDNMQFEFFDIVVTGSKEWVAEAAENPRNARSTGQSLMSRFRQFNMIYTKYLSPDFIVHFYDPEFFSIHDYAQRFRYGSYDIQPIEDEESIEDE
;
A
#
# COMPACT_ATOMS: atom_id res chain seq x y z
N MET A 1 14.45 10.59 4.51
CA MET A 1 15.68 9.78 4.63
C MET A 1 16.89 10.62 4.26
N ALA A 2 17.91 10.70 5.11
CA ALA A 2 19.17 11.36 4.80
C ALA A 2 20.23 10.30 4.43
N ARG A 3 20.99 10.56 3.35
CA ARG A 3 22.08 9.73 2.86
C ARG A 3 23.38 10.53 2.99
N LEU A 4 24.38 9.95 3.63
CA LEU A 4 25.74 10.48 3.66
C LEU A 4 26.62 9.61 2.78
N ILE A 5 27.40 10.25 1.91
CA ILE A 5 28.37 9.58 1.04
C ILE A 5 29.74 10.13 1.42
N PHE A 6 30.60 9.26 1.94
CA PHE A 6 31.99 9.57 2.24
C PHE A 6 32.87 9.16 1.06
N LYS A 7 33.59 10.11 0.48
CA LYS A 7 34.56 9.87 -0.58
C LYS A 7 35.95 10.10 -0.01
N ALA A 8 36.71 9.03 0.21
CA ALA A 8 38.08 9.15 0.67
C ALA A 8 38.91 9.92 -0.37
N LYS A 9 39.65 10.95 0.07
CA LYS A 9 40.55 11.75 -0.78
C LYS A 9 41.72 10.93 -1.30
N ASP A 10 42.10 9.89 -0.55
CA ASP A 10 43.08 8.87 -0.94
C ASP A 10 42.47 7.48 -0.80
N ARG A 11 42.58 6.66 -1.87
CA ARG A 11 42.10 5.27 -1.90
C ARG A 11 42.82 4.37 -0.90
N SER A 12 44.04 4.71 -0.49
CA SER A 12 44.78 3.95 0.54
C SER A 12 44.13 4.08 1.93
N LYS A 13 43.38 5.15 2.17
CA LYS A 13 42.77 5.50 3.47
C LYS A 13 41.31 5.07 3.61
N THR A 14 40.76 4.33 2.65
CA THR A 14 39.32 3.98 2.66
C THR A 14 38.89 3.24 3.91
N LYS A 15 39.69 2.28 4.42
CA LYS A 15 39.38 1.54 5.66
C LYS A 15 39.40 2.43 6.91
N GLU A 16 40.32 3.39 6.94
CA GLU A 16 40.47 4.34 8.05
C GLU A 16 39.30 5.34 8.06
N VAL A 17 38.95 5.88 6.89
CA VAL A 17 37.77 6.74 6.71
C VAL A 17 36.49 6.00 7.10
N GLU A 18 36.35 4.72 6.71
CA GLU A 18 35.20 3.91 7.10
C GLU A 18 35.10 3.74 8.62
N ALA A 19 36.20 3.41 9.29
CA ALA A 19 36.21 3.23 10.75
C ALA A 19 35.86 4.53 11.49
N HIS A 20 36.44 5.65 11.08
CA HIS A 20 36.15 6.96 11.68
C HIS A 20 34.74 7.45 11.34
N ALA A 21 34.22 7.17 10.13
CA ALA A 21 32.83 7.46 9.78
C ALA A 21 31.88 6.64 10.67
N GLN A 22 32.09 5.32 10.80
CA GLN A 22 31.29 4.47 11.70
C GLN A 22 31.31 4.97 13.15
N ALA A 23 32.47 5.39 13.65
CA ALA A 23 32.59 5.97 14.99
C ALA A 23 31.84 7.31 15.12
N ALA A 24 31.94 8.19 14.11
CA ALA A 24 31.21 9.45 14.09
C ALA A 24 29.68 9.27 14.03
N LEU A 25 29.21 8.24 13.32
CA LEU A 25 27.79 7.89 13.18
C LEU A 25 27.16 7.41 14.49
N ARG A 26 27.95 6.89 15.45
CA ARG A 26 27.44 6.44 16.78
C ARG A 26 26.84 7.55 17.62
N PHE A 27 27.08 8.80 17.26
CA PHE A 27 26.44 9.95 17.91
C PHE A 27 24.95 10.07 17.57
N TRP A 28 24.48 9.45 16.49
CA TRP A 28 23.06 9.44 16.16
C TRP A 28 22.28 8.56 17.12
N GLY A 29 21.23 9.13 17.74
CA GLY A 29 20.41 8.46 18.76
C GLY A 29 20.77 8.81 20.21
N VAL A 30 21.79 9.63 20.45
CA VAL A 30 22.16 10.10 21.79
C VAL A 30 21.68 11.54 22.00
N THR A 31 21.02 11.82 23.11
CA THR A 31 20.44 13.13 23.48
C THR A 31 21.43 14.06 24.21
N GLY A 32 22.71 13.68 24.30
CA GLY A 32 23.76 14.43 25.02
C GLY A 32 24.83 15.05 24.12
N ASP A 33 25.76 15.78 24.72
CA ASP A 33 26.89 16.41 24.02
C ASP A 33 27.77 15.39 23.29
N ILE A 34 28.34 15.81 22.15
CA ILE A 34 29.28 15.01 21.36
C ILE A 34 30.50 14.66 22.22
N SER A 35 30.72 13.37 22.48
CA SER A 35 31.92 12.91 23.19
C SER A 35 33.21 13.27 22.43
N ALA A 36 34.31 13.46 23.15
CA ALA A 36 35.60 13.83 22.57
C ALA A 36 36.07 12.84 21.47
N SER A 37 35.87 11.54 21.68
CA SER A 37 36.25 10.50 20.71
C SER A 37 35.44 10.54 19.41
N VAL A 38 34.17 10.94 19.47
CA VAL A 38 33.33 11.17 18.29
C VAL A 38 33.81 12.42 17.56
N LYS A 39 34.13 13.50 18.29
CA LYS A 39 34.66 14.73 17.70
C LYS A 39 35.98 14.47 16.96
N ASP A 40 36.90 13.73 17.57
CA ASP A 40 38.16 13.34 16.95
C ASP A 40 37.93 12.51 15.69
N SER A 41 36.96 11.59 15.71
CA SER A 41 36.59 10.78 14.54
C SER A 41 35.99 11.64 13.42
N MET A 42 35.14 12.62 13.75
CA MET A 42 34.61 13.58 12.77
C MET A 42 35.73 14.41 12.14
N GLU A 43 36.73 14.85 12.91
CA GLU A 43 37.90 15.58 12.40
C GLU A 43 38.77 14.72 11.49
N GLN A 44 38.94 13.43 11.78
CA GLN A 44 39.68 12.51 10.92
C GLN A 44 38.94 12.23 9.60
N VAL A 45 37.62 12.14 9.62
CA VAL A 45 36.80 12.07 8.39
C VAL A 45 36.97 13.34 7.58
N ASP A 46 36.91 14.52 8.20
CA ASP A 46 37.04 15.82 7.51
C ASP A 46 38.39 15.98 6.78
N LYS A 47 39.46 15.53 7.44
CA LYS A 47 40.81 15.57 6.88
C LYS A 47 40.96 14.64 5.68
N ASN A 48 40.38 13.45 5.75
CA ASN A 48 40.68 12.36 4.81
C ASN A 48 39.56 12.05 3.81
N ALA A 49 38.40 12.69 3.91
CA ALA A 49 37.25 12.42 3.05
C ALA A 49 36.45 13.69 2.70
N ASP A 50 35.85 13.68 1.53
CA ASP A 50 34.78 14.59 1.16
C ASP A 50 33.44 13.97 1.53
N VAL A 51 32.55 14.74 2.13
CA VAL A 51 31.24 14.27 2.59
C VAL A 51 30.15 14.94 1.78
N ASP A 52 29.44 14.14 0.99
CA ASP A 52 28.25 14.57 0.28
C ASP A 52 27.02 14.15 1.11
N ILE A 53 26.09 15.08 1.33
CA ILE A 53 24.80 14.79 1.94
C ILE A 53 23.72 14.87 0.87
N THR A 54 22.84 13.87 0.84
CA THR A 54 21.65 13.89 0.01
C THR A 54 20.45 13.60 0.89
N LEU A 55 19.47 14.49 0.85
CA LEU A 55 18.25 14.37 1.65
C LEU A 55 17.09 14.04 0.73
N PHE A 56 16.54 12.84 0.89
CA PHE A 56 15.33 12.40 0.22
C PHE A 56 14.14 12.62 1.14
N GLN A 57 13.20 13.45 0.72
CA GLN A 57 11.96 13.71 1.45
C GLN A 57 10.76 13.51 0.54
N GLU A 58 9.68 12.99 1.10
CA GLU A 58 8.41 12.80 0.41
C GLU A 58 7.29 13.25 1.36
N GLY A 59 6.37 14.13 0.94
CA GLY A 59 5.33 14.69 1.81
C GLY A 59 5.70 15.99 2.55
N ASN A 60 4.83 16.45 3.46
CA ASN A 60 4.91 17.78 4.10
C ASN A 60 6.15 18.00 4.98
N LEU A 61 7.00 16.99 5.18
CA LEU A 61 8.25 17.16 5.92
C LEU A 61 9.25 18.07 5.20
N GLY A 62 9.23 18.09 3.87
CA GLY A 62 10.07 18.96 3.03
C GLY A 62 9.87 20.43 3.34
N THR A 63 8.63 20.81 3.64
CA THR A 63 8.24 22.18 3.97
C THR A 63 8.85 22.65 5.30
N PHE A 64 9.04 21.76 6.29
CA PHE A 64 9.60 22.11 7.61
C PHE A 64 11.13 22.10 7.66
N ILE A 65 11.76 21.32 6.80
CA ILE A 65 13.22 21.11 6.83
C ILE A 65 13.95 22.03 5.83
N THR A 66 13.41 22.21 4.63
CA THR A 66 14.06 22.94 3.54
C THR A 66 13.27 24.15 3.04
N SER A 67 12.10 24.44 3.63
CA SER A 67 11.21 25.53 3.21
C SER A 67 10.78 25.45 1.73
N THR A 68 10.91 24.27 1.12
CA THR A 68 10.59 24.00 -0.29
C THR A 68 9.96 22.62 -0.41
N ASP A 69 8.82 22.54 -1.10
CA ASP A 69 8.13 21.30 -1.39
C ASP A 69 8.80 20.56 -2.55
N GLY A 70 8.97 19.25 -2.41
CA GLY A 70 9.13 18.34 -3.55
C GLY A 70 10.51 18.25 -4.22
N ALA A 71 11.61 18.64 -3.57
CA ALA A 71 12.94 18.45 -4.15
C ALA A 71 13.89 17.72 -3.20
N ALA A 72 14.63 16.74 -3.74
CA ALA A 72 15.89 16.32 -3.15
C ALA A 72 16.75 17.58 -3.00
N SER A 73 17.08 17.96 -1.76
CA SER A 73 17.91 19.13 -1.53
C SER A 73 19.23 18.91 -2.27
N GLU A 74 19.52 19.76 -3.24
CA GLU A 74 20.78 19.75 -3.97
C GLU A 74 21.93 19.78 -2.96
N LYS A 75 22.84 18.81 -3.09
CA LYS A 75 24.06 18.59 -2.29
C LYS A 75 24.42 19.80 -1.42
N SER A 76 24.11 19.72 -0.13
CA SER A 76 24.63 20.70 0.81
C SER A 76 26.13 20.44 1.00
N SER A 77 26.97 21.13 0.22
CA SER A 77 28.40 21.16 0.47
C SER A 77 28.67 22.12 1.62
N LEU A 78 28.36 21.72 2.87
CA LEU A 78 28.71 22.48 4.08
C LEU A 78 30.23 22.58 4.32
N GLY A 79 31.05 22.10 3.37
CA GLY A 79 32.51 22.27 3.36
C GLY A 79 33.26 21.43 4.39
N SER A 80 32.57 20.84 5.37
CA SER A 80 33.16 19.96 6.38
C SER A 80 32.26 18.79 6.77
N ALA A 81 32.88 17.66 7.13
CA ALA A 81 32.22 16.47 7.67
C ALA A 81 31.48 16.80 8.97
N SER A 82 32.08 17.60 9.86
CA SER A 82 31.46 18.00 11.12
C SER A 82 30.17 18.82 10.90
N GLY A 83 30.20 19.79 9.98
CA GLY A 83 29.00 20.54 9.58
C GLY A 83 27.93 19.63 9.00
N SER A 84 28.34 18.65 8.19
CA SER A 84 27.45 17.65 7.59
C SER A 84 26.76 16.78 8.65
N PHE A 85 27.51 16.27 9.63
CA PHE A 85 26.94 15.48 10.73
C PHE A 85 25.95 16.26 11.58
N LYS A 86 26.24 17.54 11.87
CA LYS A 86 25.34 18.42 12.63
C LYS A 86 24.04 18.68 11.87
N GLN A 87 24.14 19.03 10.58
CA GLN A 87 22.95 19.29 9.75
C GLN A 87 22.03 18.07 9.66
N VAL A 88 22.60 16.86 9.45
CA VAL A 88 21.80 15.64 9.40
C VAL A 88 21.16 15.34 10.77
N LYS A 89 21.85 15.63 11.87
CA LYS A 89 21.26 15.50 13.21
C LYS A 89 20.08 16.46 13.41
N GLU A 90 20.22 17.72 13.02
CA GLU A 90 19.13 18.71 13.11
C GLU A 90 17.90 18.23 12.31
N TRP A 91 18.10 17.65 11.14
CA TRP A 91 17.01 17.06 10.35
C TRP A 91 16.38 15.85 11.04
N ALA A 92 17.19 14.97 11.63
CA ALA A 92 16.70 13.80 12.37
C ALA A 92 15.90 14.21 13.62
N ASP A 93 16.40 15.19 14.38
CA ASP A 93 15.75 15.69 15.59
C ASP A 93 14.42 16.39 15.24
N LYS A 94 14.38 17.19 14.16
CA LYS A 94 13.13 17.78 13.63
C LYS A 94 12.13 16.72 13.15
N PHE A 95 12.61 15.70 12.44
CA PHE A 95 11.76 14.58 12.02
C PHE A 95 11.13 13.90 13.24
N MET A 96 11.90 13.60 14.29
CA MET A 96 11.38 12.94 15.49
C MET A 96 10.34 13.79 16.23
N GLN A 97 10.49 15.12 16.26
CA GLN A 97 9.51 16.02 16.85
C GLN A 97 8.19 16.04 16.07
N GLN A 98 8.24 15.92 14.74
CA GLN A 98 7.08 16.01 13.86
C GLN A 98 6.50 14.63 13.48
N ALA A 99 7.17 13.54 13.85
CA ALA A 99 6.78 12.18 13.50
C ALA A 99 5.37 11.81 14.01
N CYS A 100 4.94 12.40 15.13
CA CYS A 100 3.61 12.20 15.71
C CYS A 100 2.54 13.14 15.14
N ASP A 101 2.95 14.24 14.49
CA ASP A 101 2.06 15.31 14.04
C ASP A 101 1.53 15.08 12.61
N HIS A 102 1.94 13.99 11.95
CA HIS A 102 1.54 13.69 10.59
C HIS A 102 0.89 12.31 10.43
N ASN A 103 -0.16 12.23 9.60
CA ASN A 103 -0.81 10.96 9.21
C ASN A 103 -0.14 10.27 8.02
N PHE A 104 1.02 10.78 7.55
CA PHE A 104 1.76 10.14 6.47
C PHE A 104 2.44 8.88 6.97
N ALA A 105 2.13 7.74 6.34
CA ALA A 105 2.87 6.50 6.52
C ALA A 105 4.19 6.61 5.76
N TYR A 106 5.19 7.29 6.33
CA TYR A 106 6.55 7.27 5.79
C TYR A 106 7.07 5.83 5.84
N ARG A 107 7.08 5.18 4.68
CA ARG A 107 7.76 3.90 4.54
C ARG A 107 9.23 4.19 4.28
N PRO A 108 10.16 3.48 4.92
CA PRO A 108 11.54 3.52 4.46
C PRO A 108 11.53 3.08 3.00
N VAL A 109 11.94 3.97 2.09
CA VAL A 109 12.30 3.59 0.73
C VAL A 109 13.54 2.73 0.90
N LEU A 110 13.33 1.42 0.98
CA LEU A 110 14.40 0.44 0.97
C LEU A 110 15.00 0.49 -0.43
N GLU A 111 16.11 1.23 -0.59
CA GLU A 111 17.06 0.90 -1.66
C GLU A 111 17.43 -0.59 -1.52
N GLU A 112 17.74 -1.24 -2.63
CA GLU A 112 18.10 -2.66 -2.66
C GLU A 112 19.46 -2.87 -1.95
N TYR A 113 19.42 -3.05 -0.63
CA TYR A 113 20.59 -3.35 0.17
C TYR A 113 20.93 -4.83 0.00
N ASN A 114 21.93 -5.14 -0.82
CA ASN A 114 22.41 -6.51 -1.01
C ASN A 114 22.95 -7.14 0.29
N THR A 115 23.38 -6.33 1.25
CA THR A 115 23.92 -6.77 2.54
C THR A 115 23.73 -5.69 3.60
N LEU A 116 23.01 -6.00 4.68
CA LEU A 116 22.92 -5.19 5.91
C LEU A 116 23.71 -5.93 7.02
N PRO A 117 24.82 -5.36 7.53
CA PRO A 117 25.55 -5.95 8.65
C PRO A 117 24.62 -6.13 9.86
N GLY A 118 24.53 -7.34 10.41
CA GLY A 118 23.63 -7.65 11.52
C GLY A 118 22.15 -7.84 11.14
N PHE A 119 21.82 -7.90 9.84
CA PHE A 119 20.48 -8.31 9.42
C PHE A 119 20.21 -9.75 9.91
N PRO A 120 19.07 -10.03 10.55
CA PRO A 120 18.83 -11.36 11.11
C PRO A 120 18.82 -12.39 9.98
N ALA A 121 19.79 -13.31 9.98
CA ALA A 121 19.91 -14.36 8.97
C ALA A 121 18.66 -15.25 8.88
N ASN A 122 17.85 -15.25 9.94
CA ASN A 122 16.67 -16.10 10.11
C ASN A 122 15.36 -15.34 9.81
N GLN A 123 15.42 -14.10 9.31
CA GLN A 123 14.21 -13.35 8.96
C GLN A 123 13.63 -13.89 7.66
N ARG A 124 12.38 -14.33 7.72
CA ARG A 124 11.66 -14.80 6.56
C ARG A 124 11.32 -13.60 5.67
N VAL A 125 12.01 -13.48 4.54
CA VAL A 125 11.66 -12.52 3.49
C VAL A 125 10.37 -13.00 2.84
N HIS A 126 9.33 -12.18 2.93
CA HIS A 126 8.05 -12.47 2.30
C HIS A 126 8.09 -12.10 0.82
N ASP A 127 7.62 -13.02 -0.04
CA ASP A 127 7.44 -12.75 -1.46
C ASP A 127 6.10 -12.03 -1.70
N TYR A 128 6.17 -10.78 -2.13
CA TYR A 128 5.01 -9.93 -2.45
C TYR A 128 4.67 -9.89 -3.95
N SER A 129 5.31 -10.71 -4.78
CA SER A 129 5.10 -10.70 -6.23
C SER A 129 3.63 -10.92 -6.60
N ILE A 130 2.97 -11.86 -5.92
CA ILE A 130 1.53 -12.13 -6.10
C ILE A 130 0.67 -10.98 -5.58
N VAL A 131 1.02 -10.39 -4.44
CA VAL A 131 0.32 -9.22 -3.87
C VAL A 131 0.31 -8.10 -4.90
N ARG A 132 1.46 -7.77 -5.48
CA ARG A 132 1.58 -6.74 -6.52
C ARG A 132 0.67 -7.01 -7.73
N LEU A 133 0.65 -8.25 -8.23
CA LEU A 133 -0.20 -8.61 -9.37
C LEU A 133 -1.69 -8.48 -9.02
N MET A 134 -2.09 -8.94 -7.84
CA MET A 134 -3.47 -8.87 -7.38
C MET A 134 -3.92 -7.45 -7.08
N SER A 135 -3.07 -6.60 -6.48
CA SER A 135 -3.36 -5.18 -6.24
C SER A 135 -3.69 -4.45 -7.53
N ASN A 136 -2.90 -4.67 -8.58
CA ASN A 136 -3.16 -4.08 -9.89
C ASN A 136 -4.50 -4.55 -10.49
N ARG A 137 -4.84 -5.82 -10.31
CA ARG A 137 -6.11 -6.37 -10.79
C ARG A 137 -7.30 -5.79 -10.03
N ILE A 138 -7.22 -5.75 -8.70
CA ILE A 138 -8.27 -5.22 -7.82
C ILE A 138 -8.49 -3.73 -8.14
N LEU A 139 -7.42 -2.94 -8.25
CA LEU A 139 -7.51 -1.52 -8.60
C LEU A 139 -8.23 -1.30 -9.92
N ARG A 140 -7.90 -2.06 -10.97
CA ARG A 140 -8.58 -1.96 -12.28
C ARG A 140 -10.08 -2.21 -12.18
N GLU A 141 -10.49 -3.19 -11.37
CA GLU A 141 -11.91 -3.46 -11.18
C GLU A 141 -12.60 -2.41 -10.29
N MET A 142 -11.94 -1.89 -9.25
CA MET A 142 -12.48 -0.79 -8.47
C MET A 142 -12.82 0.42 -9.34
N VAL A 143 -11.93 0.78 -10.27
CA VAL A 143 -12.16 1.88 -11.24
C VAL A 143 -13.37 1.57 -12.13
N LYS A 144 -13.50 0.35 -12.65
CA LYS A 144 -14.68 -0.01 -13.43
C LYS A 144 -15.99 0.09 -12.62
N LEU A 145 -15.95 -0.34 -11.37
CA LEU A 145 -17.12 -0.29 -10.49
C LEU A 145 -17.47 1.14 -10.08
N SER A 146 -16.49 2.03 -9.90
CA SER A 146 -16.78 3.44 -9.64
C SER A 146 -17.46 4.10 -10.84
N GLU A 147 -16.98 3.82 -12.05
CA GLU A 147 -17.63 4.30 -13.28
C GLU A 147 -19.05 3.74 -13.42
N LEU A 148 -19.26 2.45 -13.11
CA LEU A 148 -20.60 1.85 -13.09
C LEU A 148 -21.54 2.61 -12.15
N VAL A 149 -21.11 2.86 -10.90
CA VAL A 149 -21.90 3.61 -9.92
C VAL A 149 -22.26 4.99 -10.44
N THR A 150 -21.30 5.72 -11.03
CA THR A 150 -21.55 7.03 -11.63
C THR A 150 -22.58 6.97 -12.75
N VAL A 151 -22.44 6.01 -13.67
CA VAL A 151 -23.35 5.85 -14.82
C VAL A 151 -24.75 5.46 -14.38
N VAL A 152 -24.88 4.50 -13.45
CA VAL A 152 -26.18 4.08 -12.90
C VAL A 152 -26.85 5.21 -12.14
N THR A 153 -26.10 5.93 -11.29
CA THR A 153 -26.62 7.09 -10.54
C THR A 153 -27.23 8.11 -11.48
N ARG A 154 -26.47 8.58 -12.48
CA ARG A 154 -26.94 9.54 -13.47
C ARG A 154 -28.17 9.03 -14.25
N HIS A 155 -28.20 7.73 -14.56
CA HIS A 155 -29.33 7.13 -15.26
C HIS A 155 -30.61 7.13 -14.41
N LEU A 156 -30.50 6.83 -13.12
CA LEU A 156 -31.62 6.76 -12.19
C LEU A 156 -32.13 8.15 -11.76
N GLU A 157 -31.23 9.11 -11.55
CA GLU A 157 -31.59 10.51 -11.24
C GLU A 157 -32.47 11.12 -12.34
N ALA A 158 -32.20 10.79 -13.61
CA ALA A 158 -33.01 11.24 -14.74
C ALA A 158 -34.46 10.71 -14.71
N ARG A 159 -34.73 9.61 -13.99
CA ARG A 159 -36.04 8.94 -13.93
C ARG A 159 -36.92 9.35 -12.73
N LYS A 160 -36.38 10.08 -11.75
CA LYS A 160 -37.02 10.49 -10.46
C LYS A 160 -37.53 9.32 -9.60
N GLY A 161 -37.45 9.46 -8.27
CA GLY A 161 -37.99 8.48 -7.31
C GLY A 161 -37.13 7.24 -7.07
N TRP A 162 -35.84 7.30 -7.42
CA TRP A 162 -34.87 6.21 -7.26
C TRP A 162 -33.81 6.48 -6.20
N ASP A 163 -34.00 7.52 -5.37
CA ASP A 163 -33.01 8.00 -4.41
C ASP A 163 -32.58 6.89 -3.44
N ALA A 164 -33.53 6.11 -2.93
CA ALA A 164 -33.24 5.00 -2.03
C ALA A 164 -32.37 3.89 -2.67
N GLN A 165 -32.55 3.61 -3.97
CA GLN A 165 -31.74 2.63 -4.69
C GLN A 165 -30.35 3.17 -5.02
N ILE A 166 -30.25 4.47 -5.32
CA ILE A 166 -28.97 5.15 -5.49
C ILE A 166 -28.18 5.09 -4.17
N ASP A 167 -28.81 5.46 -3.05
CA ASP A 167 -28.19 5.44 -1.72
C ASP A 167 -27.74 4.02 -1.36
N ASN A 168 -28.59 3.01 -1.53
CA ASN A 168 -28.23 1.61 -1.26
C ASN A 168 -27.04 1.16 -2.11
N MET A 169 -27.03 1.49 -3.41
CA MET A 169 -25.89 1.18 -4.29
C MET A 169 -24.60 1.84 -3.80
N GLN A 170 -24.66 3.11 -3.39
CA GLN A 170 -23.49 3.84 -2.90
C GLN A 170 -22.96 3.24 -1.60
N PHE A 171 -23.83 2.90 -0.65
CA PHE A 171 -23.43 2.23 0.59
C PHE A 171 -22.81 0.85 0.31
N GLU A 172 -23.43 0.03 -0.54
CA GLU A 172 -22.87 -1.26 -0.93
C GLU A 172 -21.53 -1.11 -1.66
N PHE A 173 -21.36 -0.08 -2.49
CA PHE A 173 -20.07 0.22 -3.12
C PHE A 173 -19.01 0.53 -2.06
N PHE A 174 -19.32 1.37 -1.07
CA PHE A 174 -18.39 1.67 0.01
C PHE A 174 -18.03 0.41 0.80
N ASP A 175 -19.00 -0.42 1.17
CA ASP A 175 -18.75 -1.60 1.99
C ASP A 175 -18.03 -2.71 1.22
N ILE A 176 -18.54 -3.08 0.06
CA ILE A 176 -18.01 -4.22 -0.70
C ILE A 176 -16.73 -3.84 -1.43
N VAL A 177 -16.71 -2.67 -2.09
CA VAL A 177 -15.63 -2.28 -3.00
C VAL A 177 -14.53 -1.55 -2.25
N VAL A 178 -14.86 -0.47 -1.53
CA VAL A 178 -13.84 0.37 -0.89
C VAL A 178 -13.29 -0.29 0.37
N THR A 179 -14.16 -0.63 1.32
CA THR A 179 -13.78 -1.25 2.59
C THR A 179 -13.20 -2.65 2.35
N GLY A 180 -13.87 -3.49 1.56
CA GLY A 180 -13.35 -4.82 1.21
C GLY A 180 -11.97 -4.80 0.55
N SER A 181 -11.64 -3.77 -0.25
CA SER A 181 -10.29 -3.62 -0.83
C SER A 181 -9.25 -3.21 0.21
N LYS A 182 -9.60 -2.30 1.13
CA LYS A 182 -8.70 -1.89 2.23
C LYS A 182 -8.39 -3.06 3.15
N GLU A 183 -9.39 -3.83 3.53
CA GLU A 183 -9.24 -5.05 4.33
C GLU A 183 -8.34 -6.07 3.62
N TRP A 184 -8.54 -6.27 2.31
CA TRP A 184 -7.69 -7.17 1.54
C TRP A 184 -6.23 -6.69 1.51
N VAL A 185 -5.97 -5.38 1.37
CA VAL A 185 -4.61 -4.84 1.39
C VAL A 185 -3.94 -5.08 2.74
N ALA A 186 -4.67 -4.88 3.86
CA ALA A 186 -4.15 -5.15 5.20
C ALA A 186 -3.79 -6.63 5.37
N GLU A 187 -4.71 -7.54 5.02
CA GLU A 187 -4.49 -8.98 5.10
C GLU A 187 -3.34 -9.44 4.18
N ALA A 188 -3.24 -8.90 2.97
CA ALA A 188 -2.18 -9.26 2.04
C ALA A 188 -0.81 -8.71 2.46
N ALA A 189 -0.77 -7.62 3.22
CA ALA A 189 0.45 -7.07 3.80
C ALA A 189 0.96 -7.96 4.94
N GLU A 190 0.07 -8.51 5.77
CA GLU A 190 0.44 -9.41 6.86
C GLU A 190 0.73 -10.84 6.35
N ASN A 191 -0.12 -11.34 5.44
CA ASN A 191 -0.13 -12.72 4.96
C ASN A 191 -0.08 -12.82 3.42
N PRO A 192 1.04 -12.47 2.78
CA PRO A 192 1.14 -12.42 1.32
C PRO A 192 0.89 -13.75 0.61
N ARG A 193 1.04 -14.88 1.32
CA ARG A 193 0.73 -16.22 0.79
C ARG A 193 -0.76 -16.43 0.48
N ASN A 194 -1.64 -15.74 1.22
CA ASN A 194 -3.09 -15.86 1.07
C ASN A 194 -3.65 -14.85 0.06
N ALA A 195 -2.85 -13.89 -0.40
CA ALA A 195 -3.30 -12.77 -1.21
C ALA A 195 -4.05 -13.18 -2.49
N ARG A 196 -3.68 -14.32 -3.09
CA ARG A 196 -4.39 -14.87 -4.25
C ARG A 196 -5.81 -15.31 -3.88
N SER A 197 -5.98 -16.14 -2.86
CA SER A 197 -7.29 -16.71 -2.50
C SER A 197 -8.22 -15.64 -1.93
N THR A 198 -7.71 -14.79 -1.04
CA THR A 198 -8.48 -13.67 -0.48
C THR A 198 -8.85 -12.66 -1.56
N GLY A 199 -7.95 -12.40 -2.51
CA GLY A 199 -8.21 -11.51 -3.63
C GLY A 199 -9.24 -12.09 -4.61
N GLN A 200 -9.23 -13.40 -4.85
CA GLN A 200 -10.26 -14.09 -5.64
C GLN A 200 -11.64 -14.01 -4.97
N SER A 201 -11.69 -14.10 -3.63
CA SER A 201 -12.93 -13.91 -2.87
C SER A 201 -13.47 -12.49 -3.03
N LEU A 202 -12.63 -11.45 -2.85
CA LEU A 202 -13.00 -10.05 -3.09
C LEU A 202 -13.51 -9.82 -4.52
N MET A 203 -12.78 -10.33 -5.51
CA MET A 203 -13.17 -10.25 -6.93
C MET A 203 -14.50 -10.95 -7.25
N SER A 204 -14.92 -11.92 -6.44
CA SER A 204 -16.24 -12.55 -6.59
C SER A 204 -17.35 -11.65 -6.09
N ARG A 205 -17.12 -10.94 -4.96
CA ARG A 205 -18.04 -9.90 -4.48
C ARG A 205 -18.16 -8.74 -5.47
N PHE A 206 -17.06 -8.32 -6.10
CA PHE A 206 -17.07 -7.30 -7.16
C PHE A 206 -17.93 -7.70 -8.35
N ARG A 207 -17.82 -8.96 -8.79
CA ARG A 207 -18.64 -9.50 -9.88
C ARG A 207 -20.12 -9.52 -9.51
N GLN A 208 -20.46 -9.89 -8.28
CA GLN A 208 -21.85 -9.85 -7.79
C GLN A 208 -22.40 -8.42 -7.78
N PHE A 209 -21.65 -7.47 -7.22
CA PHE A 209 -22.01 -6.05 -7.24
C PHE A 209 -22.24 -5.56 -8.67
N ASN A 210 -21.31 -5.85 -9.59
CA ASN A 210 -21.46 -5.49 -11.00
C ASN A 210 -22.76 -6.06 -11.62
N MET A 211 -23.05 -7.34 -11.39
CA MET A 211 -24.27 -7.99 -11.91
C MET A 211 -25.55 -7.37 -11.33
N ILE A 212 -25.55 -7.01 -10.05
CA ILE A 212 -26.72 -6.40 -9.39
C ILE A 212 -27.03 -5.05 -10.01
N TYR A 213 -26.03 -4.21 -10.27
CA TYR A 213 -26.25 -2.82 -10.66
C TYR A 213 -26.23 -2.58 -12.18
N THR A 214 -25.59 -3.44 -12.96
CA THR A 214 -25.66 -3.34 -14.44
C THR A 214 -27.08 -3.51 -14.98
N LYS A 215 -27.97 -4.21 -14.27
CA LYS A 215 -29.39 -4.36 -14.67
C LYS A 215 -30.12 -3.02 -14.83
N TYR A 216 -29.75 -1.99 -14.07
CA TYR A 216 -30.37 -0.66 -14.13
C TYR A 216 -30.03 0.10 -15.42
N LEU A 217 -29.05 -0.39 -16.19
CA LEU A 217 -28.67 0.16 -17.49
C LEU A 217 -29.38 -0.54 -18.66
N SER A 218 -30.17 -1.59 -18.40
CA SER A 218 -30.89 -2.32 -19.44
C SER A 218 -32.06 -1.48 -20.00
N PRO A 219 -32.24 -1.43 -21.34
CA PRO A 219 -33.40 -0.78 -21.97
C PRO A 219 -34.74 -1.36 -21.51
N ASP A 220 -34.76 -2.67 -21.19
CA ASP A 220 -35.97 -3.42 -20.81
C ASP A 220 -36.30 -3.35 -19.31
N PHE A 221 -35.53 -2.59 -18.53
CA PHE A 221 -35.77 -2.44 -17.09
C PHE A 221 -37.01 -1.57 -16.83
N ILE A 222 -38.18 -2.22 -16.81
CA ILE A 222 -39.46 -1.72 -16.31
C ILE A 222 -39.72 -2.44 -14.97
N VAL A 223 -39.64 -1.72 -13.86
CA VAL A 223 -40.10 -2.24 -12.56
C VAL A 223 -41.54 -1.79 -12.36
N HIS A 224 -42.45 -2.76 -12.24
CA HIS A 224 -43.77 -2.52 -11.69
C HIS A 224 -43.61 -2.05 -10.24
N PHE A 225 -44.04 -0.83 -9.96
CA PHE A 225 -44.18 -0.35 -8.59
C PHE A 225 -45.22 -1.23 -7.89
N TYR A 226 -44.77 -2.15 -7.04
CA TYR A 226 -45.63 -2.80 -6.05
C TYR A 226 -45.54 -2.02 -4.74
N ASP A 227 -46.71 -1.66 -4.22
CA ASP A 227 -46.97 -0.94 -2.97
C ASP A 227 -46.20 -1.57 -1.79
N PRO A 228 -45.64 -0.78 -0.85
CA PRO A 228 -44.73 -1.27 0.17
C PRO A 228 -45.53 -1.77 1.37
N GLU A 229 -46.20 -2.91 1.22
CA GLU A 229 -46.66 -3.68 2.38
C GLU A 229 -46.07 -5.09 2.32
N PHE A 230 -45.25 -5.39 3.32
CA PHE A 230 -44.64 -6.68 3.66
C PHE A 230 -43.51 -7.21 2.77
N PHE A 231 -42.26 -6.95 3.17
CA PHE A 231 -41.21 -7.97 3.10
C PHE A 231 -40.30 -7.91 4.34
N SER A 232 -40.50 -8.88 5.24
CA SER A 232 -39.59 -9.18 6.35
C SER A 232 -38.40 -10.00 5.82
N ILE A 233 -37.20 -9.73 6.35
CA ILE A 233 -35.91 -10.36 6.01
C ILE A 233 -35.94 -11.91 6.09
N HIS A 234 -36.96 -12.49 6.72
CA HIS A 234 -37.16 -13.94 6.78
C HIS A 234 -37.54 -14.61 5.45
N ASP A 235 -38.04 -13.87 4.46
CA ASP A 235 -38.61 -14.45 3.24
C ASP A 235 -37.55 -14.84 2.18
N TYR A 236 -36.33 -14.29 2.28
CA TYR A 236 -35.25 -14.64 1.36
C TYR A 236 -34.65 -16.04 1.63
N ALA A 237 -34.74 -16.52 2.88
CA ALA A 237 -34.12 -17.79 3.28
C ALA A 237 -34.93 -19.03 2.85
N GLN A 238 -36.24 -18.89 2.58
CA GLN A 238 -37.08 -20.00 2.12
C GLN A 238 -37.06 -20.18 0.60
N ARG A 239 -36.87 -19.11 -0.19
CA ARG A 239 -36.85 -19.21 -1.67
C ARG A 239 -35.61 -19.85 -2.27
N PHE A 240 -34.54 -20.05 -1.51
CA PHE A 240 -33.30 -20.69 -1.98
C PHE A 240 -33.03 -22.10 -1.40
N ARG A 241 -33.96 -22.69 -0.65
CA ARG A 241 -33.93 -24.11 -0.32
C ARG A 241 -34.97 -24.85 -1.16
N TYR A 242 -34.58 -25.30 -2.35
CA TYR A 242 -34.85 -26.62 -2.93
C TYR A 242 -34.47 -26.56 -4.42
N GLY A 243 -33.31 -27.12 -4.71
CA GLY A 243 -32.91 -27.59 -6.03
C GLY A 243 -32.10 -28.85 -5.78
N SER A 244 -32.80 -29.93 -5.45
CA SER A 244 -32.24 -31.28 -5.49
C SER A 244 -31.74 -31.52 -6.91
N TYR A 245 -30.46 -31.85 -7.05
CA TYR A 245 -29.97 -32.44 -8.29
C TYR A 245 -30.53 -33.86 -8.37
N ASP A 246 -31.59 -34.05 -9.15
CA ASP A 246 -31.94 -35.37 -9.65
C ASP A 246 -30.89 -35.76 -10.69
N ILE A 247 -29.99 -36.65 -10.27
CA ILE A 247 -29.14 -37.40 -11.19
C ILE A 247 -30.06 -38.42 -11.86
N GLN A 248 -30.42 -38.21 -13.13
CA GLN A 248 -31.05 -39.27 -13.91
C GLN A 248 -30.00 -40.34 -14.24
N PRO A 249 -30.28 -41.63 -14.01
CA PRO A 249 -29.41 -42.71 -14.45
C PRO A 249 -29.38 -42.74 -15.98
N ILE A 250 -28.19 -42.94 -16.53
CA ILE A 250 -28.01 -43.30 -17.94
C ILE A 250 -28.56 -44.73 -18.08
N GLU A 251 -29.59 -44.91 -18.90
CA GLU A 251 -30.04 -46.23 -19.33
C GLU A 251 -28.97 -46.79 -20.29
N ASP A 252 -28.17 -47.72 -19.78
CA ASP A 252 -27.49 -48.72 -20.60
C ASP A 252 -28.53 -49.73 -21.08
N GLU A 253 -28.68 -49.92 -22.39
CA GLU A 253 -28.79 -51.21 -23.09
C GLU A 253 -29.25 -51.01 -24.54
N GLU A 254 -28.36 -51.29 -25.49
CA GLU A 254 -28.77 -52.04 -26.68
C GLU A 254 -27.77 -53.18 -26.89
N SER A 255 -28.32 -54.38 -26.72
CA SER A 255 -27.71 -55.69 -26.91
C SER A 255 -27.38 -55.94 -28.38
N ILE A 256 -26.13 -56.32 -28.65
CA ILE A 256 -25.76 -56.96 -29.91
C ILE A 256 -26.07 -58.45 -29.75
N GLU A 257 -27.01 -58.96 -30.55
CA GLU A 257 -27.30 -60.39 -30.70
C GLU A 257 -26.19 -61.07 -31.53
N ASP A 258 -25.67 -62.18 -31.00
CA ASP A 258 -24.83 -63.14 -31.71
C ASP A 258 -25.73 -64.19 -32.40
N GLU A 259 -25.64 -64.32 -33.73
CA GLU A 259 -25.82 -65.56 -34.51
C GLU A 259 -24.86 -65.57 -35.72
#